data_AF-A0A6C0DB78-F1
#
_entry.id   AF-A0A6C0DB78-F1
#
_cell.length_a   1.000
_cell.length_b   1.000
_cell.length_c   1.000
_cell.angle_alpha   90.00
_cell.angle_beta   90.00
_cell.angle_gamma   90.00
#
_symmetry.space_group_name_H-M   'P 1'
#
loop_
_entity.id
_entity.type
_entity.pdbx_description
1 polymer ?
#
loop_
_entity_poly.entity_id
_entity_poly.type
_entity_poly.pdbx_seq_one_letter_code
_entity_poly.pdbx_strand_id
1 'polypeptide(L)'
;MDEKYICTKDTVNETIGKYGVAIIPNILNDAECDNMIKEMWNYLEHISEDFLIPINRHDMNSWESIYNLNGGSLLFEFWNIGHSQMLWDQRQNPKIVEVFAKIWNVKPEELLASFDGASIEIPPEITNYGWYEDNIPFYHTDQSYATPEFKYVQSWVTANDVNPGDATLAFFESSNKYHSEFSELFNVKDPKDWYLLSKKELEFYSSRCIEKKISCPRGSLVLWDGRTIHCGIQSSINRWKPNIRCINYLCYLPRSQSNEENILLKQQALLDLQTTTHNPCIIRFKSRTPYLEIQDESQFIKKINPPYLTDLGKKLAGF
;
A
#
# COMPACT_ATOMS: atom_id res chain seq x y z
N MET A 1 -1.28 13.27 -15.41
CA MET A 1 -0.05 12.86 -14.71
C MET A 1 0.89 14.06 -14.69
N ASP A 2 1.37 14.48 -13.53
CA ASP A 2 2.35 15.57 -13.45
C ASP A 2 3.74 15.00 -13.77
N GLU A 3 4.33 15.41 -14.90
CA GLU A 3 5.54 14.81 -15.45
C GLU A 3 6.76 14.95 -14.50
N LYS A 4 6.73 15.91 -13.59
CA LYS A 4 7.86 16.16 -12.68
C LYS A 4 8.10 15.05 -11.64
N TYR A 5 7.10 14.21 -11.38
CA TYR A 5 7.26 13.04 -10.49
C TYR A 5 7.75 11.81 -11.24
N ILE A 6 7.74 11.82 -12.59
CA ILE A 6 8.18 10.68 -13.39
C ILE A 6 9.68 10.53 -13.28
N CYS A 7 10.14 9.31 -13.04
CA CYS A 7 11.54 8.99 -12.92
C CYS A 7 11.85 7.59 -13.46
N THR A 8 13.12 7.22 -13.38
CA THR A 8 13.61 5.86 -13.64
C THR A 8 14.19 5.29 -12.35
N LYS A 9 14.55 4.01 -12.35
CA LYS A 9 15.26 3.41 -11.20
C LYS A 9 16.55 4.16 -10.83
N ASP A 10 17.21 4.82 -11.80
CA ASP A 10 18.45 5.55 -11.55
C ASP A 10 18.23 6.95 -10.96
N THR A 11 17.07 7.56 -11.19
CA THR A 11 16.75 8.92 -10.71
C THR A 11 15.75 8.95 -9.55
N VAL A 12 15.27 7.79 -9.11
CA VAL A 12 14.23 7.67 -8.07
C VAL A 12 14.59 8.36 -6.75
N ASN A 13 15.84 8.23 -6.28
CA ASN A 13 16.29 8.86 -5.03
C ASN A 13 16.28 10.39 -5.14
N GLU A 14 16.67 10.93 -6.28
CA GLU A 14 16.66 12.39 -6.52
C GLU A 14 15.23 12.92 -6.57
N THR A 15 14.33 12.21 -7.27
CA THR A 15 12.92 12.60 -7.40
C THR A 15 12.20 12.54 -6.04
N ILE A 16 12.38 11.45 -5.28
CA ILE A 16 11.82 11.32 -3.91
C ILE A 16 12.40 12.41 -3.00
N GLY A 17 13.71 12.63 -3.01
CA GLY A 17 14.34 13.67 -2.18
C GLY A 17 13.81 15.08 -2.51
N LYS A 18 13.53 15.34 -3.79
CA LYS A 18 13.05 16.64 -4.26
C LYS A 18 11.56 16.87 -3.99
N TYR A 19 10.70 15.87 -4.19
CA TYR A 19 9.25 16.06 -4.19
C TYR A 19 8.51 15.29 -3.09
N GLY A 20 9.20 14.43 -2.35
CA GLY A 20 8.62 13.48 -1.40
C GLY A 20 8.01 12.23 -2.07
N VAL A 21 7.77 12.29 -3.38
CA VAL A 21 7.11 11.25 -4.17
C VAL A 21 7.81 11.07 -5.52
N ALA A 22 7.77 9.85 -6.06
CA ALA A 22 8.22 9.51 -7.40
C ALA A 22 7.28 8.48 -8.06
N ILE A 23 7.25 8.49 -9.40
CA ILE A 23 6.45 7.58 -10.22
C ILE A 23 7.36 6.94 -11.25
N ILE A 24 7.38 5.60 -11.32
CA ILE A 24 8.04 4.84 -12.39
C ILE A 24 6.93 4.19 -13.22
N PRO A 25 6.61 4.72 -14.42
CA PRO A 25 5.58 4.15 -15.28
C PRO A 25 6.06 2.86 -15.93
N ASN A 26 5.11 2.03 -16.38
CA ASN A 26 5.39 0.78 -17.12
C ASN A 26 6.34 -0.18 -16.38
N ILE A 27 6.31 -0.18 -15.04
CA ILE A 27 7.07 -1.18 -14.27
C ILE A 27 6.45 -2.57 -14.46
N LEU A 28 5.13 -2.64 -14.61
CA LEU A 28 4.38 -3.82 -15.03
C LEU A 28 3.98 -3.64 -16.49
N ASN A 29 4.09 -4.72 -17.26
CA ASN A 29 3.52 -4.80 -18.60
C ASN A 29 2.02 -5.17 -18.53
N ASP A 30 1.35 -5.17 -19.68
CA ASP A 30 -0.09 -5.46 -19.75
C ASP A 30 -0.43 -6.86 -19.21
N ALA A 31 0.38 -7.87 -19.50
CA ALA A 31 0.13 -9.23 -19.03
C ALA A 31 0.25 -9.36 -17.50
N GLU A 32 1.21 -8.67 -16.88
CA GLU A 32 1.35 -8.61 -15.42
C GLU A 32 0.20 -7.84 -14.77
N CYS A 33 -0.26 -6.75 -15.39
CA CYS A 33 -1.41 -6.00 -14.91
C CYS A 33 -2.70 -6.83 -15.01
N ASP A 34 -2.92 -7.50 -16.14
CA ASP A 34 -4.09 -8.36 -16.35
C ASP A 34 -4.08 -9.55 -15.38
N ASN A 35 -2.90 -10.13 -15.12
CA ASN A 35 -2.74 -11.16 -14.10
C ASN A 35 -3.05 -10.63 -12.70
N MET A 36 -2.59 -9.44 -12.34
CA MET A 36 -2.90 -8.83 -11.04
C MET A 36 -4.41 -8.63 -10.85
N ILE A 37 -5.14 -8.17 -11.87
CA ILE A 37 -6.60 -8.03 -11.85
C ILE A 37 -7.28 -9.41 -11.74
N LYS A 38 -6.79 -10.40 -12.50
CA LYS A 38 -7.32 -11.76 -12.46
C LYS A 38 -7.17 -12.38 -11.06
N GLU A 39 -5.99 -12.26 -10.46
CA GLU A 39 -5.72 -12.83 -9.13
C GLU A 39 -6.43 -12.06 -8.00
N MET A 40 -6.67 -10.75 -8.18
CA MET A 40 -7.58 -9.99 -7.30
C MET A 40 -8.97 -10.63 -7.27
N TRP A 41 -9.55 -10.88 -8.45
CA TRP A 41 -10.88 -11.50 -8.54
C TRP A 41 -10.87 -12.95 -8.05
N ASN A 42 -9.85 -13.75 -8.38
CA ASN A 42 -9.73 -15.12 -7.86
C ASN A 42 -9.74 -15.14 -6.33
N TYR A 43 -9.00 -14.21 -5.71
CA TYR A 43 -8.97 -14.07 -4.27
C TYR A 43 -10.36 -13.72 -3.71
N LEU A 44 -11.01 -12.68 -4.23
CA LEU A 44 -12.32 -12.23 -3.76
C LEU A 44 -13.40 -13.32 -3.93
N GLU A 45 -13.45 -13.97 -5.09
CA GLU A 45 -14.39 -15.07 -5.39
C GLU A 45 -14.17 -16.27 -4.45
N HIS A 46 -12.90 -16.64 -4.21
CA HIS A 46 -12.57 -17.77 -3.34
C HIS A 46 -12.95 -17.52 -1.89
N ILE A 47 -12.53 -16.39 -1.31
CA ILE A 47 -12.76 -16.14 0.12
C ILE A 47 -14.24 -15.93 0.46
N SER A 48 -15.04 -15.49 -0.52
CA SER A 48 -16.46 -15.19 -0.35
C SER A 48 -17.39 -16.33 -0.76
N GLU A 49 -16.87 -17.51 -1.10
CA GLU A 49 -17.66 -18.66 -1.60
C GLU A 49 -18.82 -19.04 -0.67
N ASP A 50 -18.63 -18.91 0.65
CA ASP A 50 -19.64 -19.26 1.66
C ASP A 50 -20.51 -18.06 2.11
N PHE A 51 -20.39 -16.90 1.45
CA PHE A 51 -21.27 -15.77 1.71
C PHE A 51 -22.69 -16.07 1.26
N LEU A 52 -23.67 -15.36 1.85
CA LEU A 52 -25.05 -15.39 1.36
C LEU A 52 -25.15 -15.01 -0.13
N ILE A 53 -24.32 -14.04 -0.54
CA ILE A 53 -24.12 -13.64 -1.93
C ILE A 53 -22.61 -13.64 -2.19
N PRO A 54 -22.05 -14.72 -2.76
CA PRO A 54 -20.64 -14.80 -3.10
C PRO A 54 -20.24 -13.74 -4.13
N ILE A 55 -19.07 -13.12 -3.98
CA ILE A 55 -18.55 -12.15 -4.94
C ILE A 55 -18.25 -12.88 -6.26
N ASN A 56 -18.66 -12.31 -7.38
CA ASN A 56 -18.43 -12.85 -8.72
C ASN A 56 -18.09 -11.73 -9.70
N ARG A 57 -16.94 -11.81 -10.38
CA ARG A 57 -16.49 -10.78 -11.33
C ARG A 57 -17.44 -10.56 -12.52
N HIS A 58 -18.31 -11.53 -12.81
CA HIS A 58 -19.27 -11.49 -13.90
C HIS A 58 -20.69 -11.12 -13.46
N ASP A 59 -20.94 -10.91 -12.16
CA ASP A 59 -22.22 -10.45 -11.63
C ASP A 59 -22.03 -9.21 -10.76
N MET A 60 -22.28 -8.03 -11.35
CA MET A 60 -22.13 -6.74 -10.67
C MET A 60 -23.01 -6.61 -9.41
N ASN A 61 -24.13 -7.33 -9.32
CA ASN A 61 -25.00 -7.28 -8.12
C ASN A 61 -24.33 -7.94 -6.91
N SER A 62 -23.37 -8.83 -7.14
CA SER A 62 -22.63 -9.49 -6.06
C SER A 62 -21.49 -8.62 -5.50
N TRP A 63 -21.14 -7.51 -6.15
CA TRP A 63 -19.94 -6.77 -5.80
C TRP A 63 -20.06 -6.00 -4.48
N GLU A 64 -21.29 -5.67 -4.05
CA GLU A 64 -21.55 -5.08 -2.73
C GLU A 64 -21.08 -5.98 -1.58
N SER A 65 -21.04 -7.31 -1.78
CA SER A 65 -20.55 -8.23 -0.74
C SER A 65 -19.08 -7.99 -0.35
N ILE A 66 -18.31 -7.22 -1.12
CA ILE A 66 -16.96 -6.81 -0.71
C ILE A 66 -16.95 -6.02 0.61
N TYR A 67 -18.03 -5.32 0.97
CA TYR A 67 -18.09 -4.56 2.22
C TYR A 67 -18.22 -5.44 3.46
N ASN A 68 -18.64 -6.69 3.30
CA ASN A 68 -18.59 -7.69 4.38
C ASN A 68 -17.14 -8.01 4.79
N LEU A 69 -16.17 -7.74 3.90
CA LEU A 69 -14.76 -8.00 4.16
C LEU A 69 -14.08 -6.81 4.84
N ASN A 70 -14.34 -5.57 4.41
CA ASN A 70 -13.48 -4.45 4.81
C ASN A 70 -14.22 -3.21 5.32
N GLY A 71 -15.54 -3.31 5.53
CA GLY A 71 -16.34 -2.24 6.15
C GLY A 71 -16.23 -0.88 5.45
N GLY A 72 -15.88 -0.87 4.16
CA GLY A 72 -15.73 0.36 3.38
C GLY A 72 -14.33 0.99 3.34
N SER A 73 -13.36 0.43 4.07
CA SER A 73 -11.98 0.92 4.01
C SER A 73 -11.35 0.67 2.64
N LEU A 74 -10.53 1.62 2.17
CA LEU A 74 -9.70 1.43 0.98
C LEU A 74 -8.54 0.46 1.23
N LEU A 75 -8.08 0.32 2.47
CA LEU A 75 -6.94 -0.54 2.83
C LEU A 75 -7.47 -1.91 3.25
N PHE A 76 -7.19 -2.93 2.45
CA PHE A 76 -7.50 -4.33 2.74
C PHE A 76 -6.27 -4.98 3.36
N GLU A 77 -6.30 -5.21 4.68
CA GLU A 77 -5.19 -5.82 5.44
C GLU A 77 -5.58 -7.09 6.20
N PHE A 78 -6.87 -7.43 6.21
CA PHE A 78 -7.44 -8.61 6.86
C PHE A 78 -7.47 -9.84 5.94
N TRP A 79 -7.96 -10.97 6.46
CA TRP A 79 -8.34 -12.14 5.66
C TRP A 79 -7.18 -12.78 4.89
N ASN A 80 -5.98 -12.73 5.47
CA ASN A 80 -4.74 -13.23 4.87
C ASN A 80 -4.39 -12.59 3.52
N ILE A 81 -4.99 -11.46 3.11
CA ILE A 81 -4.74 -10.83 1.82
C ILE A 81 -3.26 -10.50 1.60
N GLY A 82 -2.57 -10.16 2.69
CA GLY A 82 -1.12 -9.95 2.75
C GLY A 82 -0.32 -11.11 2.17
N HIS A 83 -0.88 -12.33 2.07
CA HIS A 83 -0.24 -13.51 1.52
C HIS A 83 -0.95 -14.12 0.30
N SER A 84 -1.90 -13.40 -0.29
CA SER A 84 -2.50 -13.83 -1.56
C SER A 84 -1.48 -13.89 -2.71
N GLN A 85 -1.75 -14.71 -3.73
CA GLN A 85 -0.88 -14.81 -4.90
C GLN A 85 -0.75 -13.46 -5.63
N MET A 86 -1.84 -12.68 -5.68
CA MET A 86 -1.85 -11.32 -6.24
C MET A 86 -0.71 -10.46 -5.66
N LEU A 87 -0.53 -10.48 -4.34
CA LEU A 87 0.47 -9.64 -3.71
C LEU A 87 1.88 -10.21 -3.86
N TRP A 88 2.02 -11.54 -3.77
CA TRP A 88 3.32 -12.20 -3.90
C TRP A 88 3.91 -12.10 -5.30
N ASP A 89 3.10 -12.15 -6.35
CA ASP A 89 3.55 -11.93 -7.72
C ASP A 89 4.25 -10.58 -7.89
N GLN A 90 3.76 -9.52 -7.24
CA GLN A 90 4.40 -8.20 -7.31
C GLN A 90 5.58 -8.08 -6.34
N ARG A 91 5.47 -8.65 -5.13
CA ARG A 91 6.57 -8.62 -4.15
C ARG A 91 7.84 -9.27 -4.67
N GLN A 92 7.69 -10.32 -5.47
CA GLN A 92 8.82 -11.04 -6.05
C GLN A 92 9.12 -10.64 -7.50
N ASN A 93 8.48 -9.57 -8.02
CA ASN A 93 8.74 -9.10 -9.38
C ASN A 93 10.14 -8.48 -9.46
N PRO A 94 11.08 -9.04 -10.25
CA PRO A 94 12.46 -8.55 -10.29
C PRO A 94 12.57 -7.06 -10.64
N LYS A 95 11.69 -6.55 -11.51
CA LYS A 95 11.71 -5.13 -11.93
C LYS A 95 11.43 -4.20 -10.76
N ILE A 96 10.50 -4.57 -9.87
CA ILE A 96 10.18 -3.80 -8.66
C ILE A 96 11.33 -3.92 -7.66
N VAL A 97 11.79 -5.15 -7.38
CA VAL A 97 12.84 -5.40 -6.39
C VAL A 97 14.14 -4.67 -6.76
N GLU A 98 14.47 -4.59 -8.05
CA GLU A 98 15.61 -3.83 -8.56
C GLU A 98 15.55 -2.33 -8.23
N VAL A 99 14.35 -1.72 -8.24
CA VAL A 99 14.18 -0.30 -7.86
C VAL A 99 14.60 -0.10 -6.40
N PHE A 100 14.13 -0.98 -5.50
CA PHE A 100 14.49 -0.90 -4.08
C PHE A 100 15.95 -1.26 -3.82
N ALA A 101 16.49 -2.23 -4.55
CA ALA A 101 17.91 -2.59 -4.48
C ALA A 101 18.79 -1.39 -4.84
N LYS A 102 18.37 -0.60 -5.85
CA LYS A 102 19.03 0.64 -6.24
C LYS A 102 18.87 1.75 -5.19
N ILE A 103 17.68 1.93 -4.60
CA ILE A 103 17.43 2.91 -3.53
C ILE A 103 18.39 2.68 -2.37
N TRP A 104 18.54 1.42 -1.95
CA TRP A 104 19.31 1.04 -0.76
C TRP A 104 20.77 0.67 -1.04
N ASN A 105 21.17 0.64 -2.31
CA ASN A 105 22.51 0.23 -2.74
C ASN A 105 22.92 -1.16 -2.21
N VAL A 106 22.03 -2.14 -2.37
CA VAL A 106 22.23 -3.56 -2.02
C VAL A 106 21.80 -4.45 -3.18
N LYS A 107 22.07 -5.75 -3.11
CA LYS A 107 21.53 -6.70 -4.10
C LYS A 107 20.05 -7.00 -3.84
N PRO A 108 19.26 -7.36 -4.87
CA PRO A 108 17.87 -7.76 -4.72
C PRO A 108 17.64 -8.82 -3.63
N GLU A 109 18.51 -9.81 -3.53
CA GLU A 109 18.44 -10.88 -2.54
C GLU A 109 18.77 -10.46 -1.10
N GLU A 110 19.34 -9.27 -0.91
CA GLU A 110 19.68 -8.71 0.41
C GLU A 110 18.53 -7.87 0.98
N LEU A 111 17.39 -7.79 0.28
CA LEU A 111 16.19 -7.10 0.75
C LEU A 111 15.25 -8.03 1.51
N LEU A 112 14.43 -7.44 2.37
CA LEU A 112 13.22 -8.02 2.93
C LEU A 112 12.03 -7.20 2.42
N ALA A 113 10.93 -7.86 2.05
CA ALA A 113 9.69 -7.20 1.58
C ALA A 113 8.69 -7.03 2.72
N SER A 114 7.89 -5.97 2.77
CA SER A 114 6.76 -5.87 3.72
C SER A 114 5.66 -6.88 3.38
N PHE A 115 4.94 -7.37 4.40
CA PHE A 115 3.73 -8.19 4.20
C PHE A 115 2.46 -7.34 4.41
N ASP A 116 2.47 -6.13 3.86
CA ASP A 116 1.36 -5.19 3.93
C ASP A 116 0.17 -5.66 3.06
N GLY A 117 -0.94 -4.95 3.18
CA GLY A 117 -2.19 -5.25 2.49
C GLY A 117 -2.26 -4.79 1.03
N ALA A 118 -3.49 -4.80 0.52
CA ALA A 118 -3.86 -4.28 -0.79
C ALA A 118 -4.74 -3.04 -0.64
N SER A 119 -5.00 -2.35 -1.75
CA SER A 119 -6.12 -1.44 -1.85
C SER A 119 -7.01 -1.81 -3.02
N ILE A 120 -8.24 -2.18 -2.70
CA ILE A 120 -9.25 -2.61 -3.66
C ILE A 120 -10.46 -1.71 -3.50
N GLU A 121 -10.89 -1.11 -4.59
CA GLU A 121 -12.15 -0.34 -4.64
C GLU A 121 -12.92 -0.80 -5.86
N ILE A 122 -14.08 -1.40 -5.61
CA ILE A 122 -15.08 -1.62 -6.64
C ILE A 122 -15.77 -0.26 -6.92
N PRO A 123 -16.07 0.09 -8.18
CA PRO A 123 -16.67 1.36 -8.52
C PRO A 123 -17.89 1.72 -7.66
N PRO A 124 -17.85 2.84 -6.91
CA PRO A 124 -18.99 3.31 -6.13
C PRO A 124 -20.25 3.60 -6.96
N GLU A 125 -20.13 3.80 -8.28
CA GLU A 125 -21.25 3.90 -9.21
C GLU A 125 -22.06 2.60 -9.32
N ILE A 126 -21.46 1.46 -8.99
CA ILE A 126 -22.09 0.13 -9.06
C ILE A 126 -22.63 -0.24 -7.68
N THR A 127 -21.85 -0.01 -6.64
CA THR A 127 -22.20 -0.42 -5.28
C THR A 127 -22.98 0.63 -4.49
N ASN A 128 -23.05 1.87 -4.97
CA ASN A 128 -23.57 3.04 -4.24
C ASN A 128 -22.87 3.33 -2.90
N TYR A 129 -21.68 2.76 -2.69
CA TYR A 129 -20.92 2.89 -1.44
C TYR A 129 -19.43 3.14 -1.74
N GLY A 130 -18.73 3.83 -0.83
CA GLY A 130 -17.28 4.08 -0.94
C GLY A 130 -16.92 5.37 -1.68
N TRP A 131 -17.89 6.25 -1.91
CA TRP A 131 -17.65 7.60 -2.38
C TRP A 131 -16.81 8.41 -1.38
N TYR A 132 -16.01 9.33 -1.90
CA TYR A 132 -15.37 10.35 -1.07
C TYR A 132 -16.42 11.19 -0.36
N GLU A 133 -16.48 11.04 0.96
CA GLU A 133 -17.20 11.95 1.84
C GLU A 133 -16.24 13.07 2.26
N ASP A 134 -16.71 14.32 2.33
CA ASP A 134 -15.95 15.52 2.73
C ASP A 134 -15.46 15.50 4.21
N ASN A 135 -15.22 14.31 4.75
CA ASN A 135 -14.59 14.10 6.04
C ASN A 135 -13.15 14.61 6.01
N ILE A 136 -12.68 15.07 7.18
CA ILE A 136 -11.32 15.58 7.35
C ILE A 136 -10.34 14.49 6.88
N PRO A 137 -9.57 14.71 5.79
CA PRO A 137 -8.66 13.70 5.28
C PRO A 137 -7.66 13.33 6.37
N PHE A 138 -7.45 12.02 6.55
CA PHE A 138 -6.54 11.45 7.55
C PHE A 138 -5.08 11.64 7.14
N TYR A 139 -4.64 12.89 6.99
CA TYR A 139 -3.27 13.22 6.63
C TYR A 139 -2.32 12.81 7.76
N HIS A 140 -1.38 11.93 7.41
CA HIS A 140 -0.43 11.36 8.35
C HIS A 140 0.95 11.22 7.72
N THR A 141 1.90 10.86 8.56
CA THR A 141 3.23 10.35 8.18
C THR A 141 3.43 9.01 8.85
N ASP A 142 4.11 8.09 8.18
CA ASP A 142 4.41 6.75 8.71
C ASP A 142 5.86 6.64 9.18
N GLN A 143 6.60 7.74 9.17
CA GLN A 143 7.90 7.81 9.83
C GLN A 143 7.79 8.65 11.09
N SER A 144 8.25 8.09 12.20
CA SER A 144 8.30 8.80 13.49
C SER A 144 9.00 10.17 13.38
N TYR A 145 8.41 11.19 14.00
CA TYR A 145 9.05 12.51 14.17
C TYR A 145 10.26 12.49 15.09
N ALA A 146 10.42 11.45 15.91
CA ALA A 146 11.64 11.23 16.68
C ALA A 146 12.84 10.83 15.78
N THR A 147 12.59 10.49 14.50
CA THR A 147 13.66 10.23 13.53
C THR A 147 13.53 11.15 12.31
N PRO A 148 14.31 12.26 12.27
CA PRO A 148 14.26 13.19 11.13
C PRO A 148 14.86 12.61 9.84
N GLU A 149 15.73 11.62 9.95
CA GLU A 149 16.48 11.10 8.82
C GLU A 149 15.67 10.11 7.99
N PHE A 150 15.95 10.08 6.69
CA PHE A 150 15.33 9.15 5.76
C PHE A 150 15.49 7.69 6.22
N LYS A 151 14.37 7.00 6.49
CA LYS A 151 14.37 5.59 6.91
C LYS A 151 13.65 4.65 5.97
N TYR A 152 12.55 5.10 5.35
CA TYR A 152 11.67 4.21 4.62
C TYR A 152 11.25 4.83 3.28
N VAL A 153 11.11 3.97 2.28
CA VAL A 153 10.38 4.29 1.06
C VAL A 153 9.20 3.34 1.00
N GLN A 154 8.01 3.90 1.16
CA GLN A 154 6.78 3.18 0.91
C GLN A 154 6.44 3.28 -0.56
N SER A 155 5.65 2.33 -1.05
CA SER A 155 5.20 2.36 -2.43
C SER A 155 3.90 1.61 -2.61
N TRP A 156 3.30 1.82 -3.76
CA TRP A 156 2.29 0.94 -4.29
C TRP A 156 2.41 0.80 -5.80
N VAL A 157 1.99 -0.36 -6.31
CA VAL A 157 1.89 -0.63 -7.75
C VAL A 157 0.43 -0.84 -8.13
N THR A 158 0.03 -0.35 -9.31
CA THR A 158 -1.37 -0.39 -9.79
C THR A 158 -1.52 -1.24 -11.05
N ALA A 159 -2.60 -2.00 -11.15
CA ALA A 159 -2.94 -2.77 -12.35
C ALA A 159 -3.80 -2.00 -13.37
N ASN A 160 -4.48 -0.94 -12.92
CA ASN A 160 -5.33 -0.07 -13.74
C ASN A 160 -4.77 1.36 -13.79
N ASP A 161 -5.19 2.13 -14.79
CA ASP A 161 -4.93 3.58 -14.81
C ASP A 161 -5.51 4.22 -13.56
N VAL A 162 -4.81 5.21 -13.01
CA VAL A 162 -5.32 6.07 -11.94
C VAL A 162 -5.64 7.42 -12.55
N ASN A 163 -6.92 7.66 -12.83
CA ASN A 163 -7.39 8.86 -13.50
C ASN A 163 -7.68 9.99 -12.51
N PRO A 164 -7.76 11.25 -12.96
CA PRO A 164 -8.31 12.33 -12.15
C PRO A 164 -9.70 11.97 -11.60
N GLY A 165 -9.84 12.03 -10.27
CA GLY A 165 -11.08 11.69 -9.57
C GLY A 165 -11.16 10.24 -9.07
N ASP A 166 -10.27 9.34 -9.50
CA ASP A 166 -10.19 7.99 -8.93
C ASP A 166 -9.59 8.01 -7.52
N ALA A 167 -9.93 7.00 -6.72
CA ALA A 167 -9.29 6.77 -5.44
C ALA A 167 -7.77 6.62 -5.61
N THR A 168 -7.00 7.38 -4.84
CA THR A 168 -5.55 7.53 -5.03
C THR A 168 -4.84 8.00 -3.76
N LEU A 169 -3.52 8.19 -3.85
CA LEU A 169 -2.71 8.83 -2.83
C LEU A 169 -2.81 10.35 -3.00
N ALA A 170 -3.29 11.04 -1.97
CA ALA A 170 -3.12 12.49 -1.81
C ALA A 170 -1.91 12.76 -0.92
N PHE A 171 -1.15 13.82 -1.20
CA PHE A 171 0.08 14.15 -0.48
C PHE A 171 0.41 15.64 -0.56
N PHE A 172 1.19 16.12 0.39
CA PHE A 172 1.79 17.44 0.33
C PHE A 172 3.18 17.35 -0.32
N GLU A 173 3.31 17.93 -1.51
CA GLU A 173 4.57 17.93 -2.25
C GLU A 173 5.70 18.56 -1.43
N SER A 174 6.85 17.88 -1.39
CA SER A 174 8.05 18.28 -0.62
C SER A 174 7.87 18.34 0.90
N SER A 175 6.76 17.84 1.46
CA SER A 175 6.51 17.87 2.90
C SER A 175 7.55 17.11 3.73
N ASN A 176 8.21 16.10 3.13
CA ASN A 176 9.32 15.36 3.74
C ASN A 176 10.49 16.26 4.17
N LYS A 177 10.67 17.45 3.57
CA LYS A 177 11.72 18.41 3.92
C LYS A 177 11.46 19.14 5.23
N TYR A 178 10.23 19.13 5.72
CA TYR A 178 9.81 19.86 6.91
C TYR A 178 9.67 18.98 8.15
N HIS A 179 10.06 17.69 8.08
CA HIS A 179 9.90 16.73 9.17
C HIS A 179 10.60 17.18 10.48
N SER A 180 11.83 17.68 10.37
CA SER A 180 12.59 18.21 11.52
C SER A 180 11.99 19.51 12.05
N GLU A 181 11.71 20.49 11.18
CA GLU A 181 11.09 21.77 11.56
C GLU A 181 9.76 21.55 12.27
N PHE A 182 8.94 20.62 11.77
CA PHE A 182 7.67 20.24 12.39
C PHE A 182 7.88 19.68 13.79
N SER A 183 8.77 18.69 13.95
CA SER A 183 9.05 18.06 15.25
C SER A 183 9.52 19.10 16.28
N GLU A 184 10.39 20.03 15.87
CA GLU A 184 10.90 21.11 16.72
C GLU A 184 9.80 22.11 17.11
N LEU A 185 9.03 22.60 16.13
CA LEU A 185 8.01 23.62 16.33
C LEU A 185 6.86 23.13 17.22
N PHE A 186 6.41 21.89 17.00
CA PHE A 186 5.31 21.29 17.76
C PHE A 186 5.77 20.45 18.95
N ASN A 187 7.08 20.32 19.17
CA ASN A 187 7.71 19.49 20.20
C ASN A 187 7.19 18.03 20.19
N VAL A 188 7.05 17.46 18.98
CA VAL A 188 6.54 16.10 18.77
C VAL A 188 7.70 15.11 18.80
N LYS A 189 7.66 14.18 19.76
CA LYS A 189 8.68 13.14 19.96
C LYS A 189 8.10 11.73 19.92
N ASP A 190 6.93 11.55 19.29
CA ASP A 190 6.27 10.25 19.21
C ASP A 190 7.16 9.25 18.45
N PRO A 191 7.59 8.13 19.07
CA PRO A 191 8.44 7.13 18.44
C PRO A 191 7.69 6.24 17.44
N LYS A 192 6.37 6.40 17.28
CA LYS A 192 5.56 5.54 16.40
C LYS A 192 5.73 5.92 14.93
N ASP A 193 5.81 4.88 14.10
CA ASP A 193 5.78 4.94 12.64
C ASP A 193 4.32 5.05 12.14
N TRP A 194 3.58 6.03 12.70
CA TRP A 194 2.24 6.48 12.31
C TRP A 194 1.88 7.71 13.17
N TYR A 195 1.71 8.88 12.53
CA TYR A 195 1.31 10.12 13.21
C TYR A 195 0.23 10.86 12.40
N LEU A 196 -0.99 10.88 12.93
CA LEU A 196 -2.11 11.63 12.37
C LEU A 196 -2.00 13.12 12.74
N LEU A 197 -2.04 13.99 11.74
CA LEU A 197 -1.98 15.44 11.94
C LEU A 197 -3.31 15.97 12.45
N SER A 198 -3.27 16.81 13.48
CA SER A 198 -4.37 17.69 13.85
C SER A 198 -4.57 18.79 12.80
N LYS A 199 -5.71 19.48 12.86
CA LYS A 199 -6.01 20.61 11.95
C LYS A 199 -4.92 21.70 11.97
N LYS A 200 -4.43 22.06 13.16
CA LYS A 200 -3.38 23.08 13.32
C LYS A 200 -2.04 22.63 12.72
N GLU A 201 -1.71 21.35 12.88
CA GLU A 201 -0.51 20.76 12.31
C GLU A 201 -0.62 20.63 10.79
N LEU A 202 -1.80 20.35 10.26
CA LEU A 202 -2.06 20.35 8.82
C LEU A 202 -1.89 21.75 8.21
N GLU A 203 -2.30 22.81 8.90
CA GLU A 203 -2.09 24.21 8.49
C GLU A 203 -0.59 24.57 8.33
N PHE A 204 0.28 23.96 9.12
CA PHE A 204 1.74 24.13 8.96
C PHE A 204 2.20 23.65 7.57
N TYR A 205 1.72 22.48 7.13
CA TYR A 205 2.07 21.93 5.83
C TYR A 205 1.33 22.62 4.69
N SER A 206 0.04 22.90 4.81
CA SER A 206 -0.74 23.53 3.72
C SER A 206 -0.35 24.99 3.45
N SER A 207 0.27 25.68 4.41
CA SER A 207 0.85 27.00 4.20
C SER A 207 2.22 26.99 3.50
N ARG A 208 2.89 25.83 3.39
CA ARG A 208 4.25 25.66 2.86
C ARG A 208 4.31 24.77 1.62
N CYS A 209 3.39 23.82 1.52
CA CYS A 209 3.37 22.75 0.53
C CYS A 209 2.06 22.79 -0.25
N ILE A 210 2.10 22.29 -1.47
CA ILE A 210 0.91 22.18 -2.32
C ILE A 210 0.37 20.75 -2.18
N GLU A 211 -0.91 20.61 -1.85
CA GLU A 211 -1.60 19.33 -1.89
C GLU A 211 -1.73 18.85 -3.34
N LYS A 212 -1.43 17.58 -3.57
CA LYS A 212 -1.43 16.91 -4.86
C LYS A 212 -2.08 15.54 -4.72
N LYS A 213 -2.62 15.05 -5.83
CA LYS A 213 -3.27 13.73 -5.93
C LYS A 213 -2.61 12.98 -7.08
N ILE A 214 -2.28 11.71 -6.86
CA ILE A 214 -1.57 10.93 -7.86
C ILE A 214 -2.51 10.53 -9.00
N SER A 215 -2.04 10.72 -10.23
CA SER A 215 -2.61 10.12 -11.43
C SER A 215 -1.48 9.56 -12.28
N CYS A 216 -1.58 8.30 -12.66
CA CYS A 216 -0.53 7.56 -13.37
C CYS A 216 -1.16 6.48 -14.28
N PRO A 217 -0.46 6.07 -15.36
CA PRO A 217 -0.94 4.99 -16.20
C PRO A 217 -0.90 3.66 -15.45
N ARG A 218 -1.65 2.68 -15.95
CA ARG A 218 -1.58 1.30 -15.47
C ARG A 218 -0.13 0.78 -15.43
N GLY A 219 0.14 -0.13 -14.49
CA GLY A 219 1.47 -0.71 -14.33
C GLY A 219 2.53 0.25 -13.78
N SER A 220 2.13 1.39 -13.23
CA SER A 220 3.05 2.33 -12.57
C SER A 220 3.36 1.90 -11.13
N LEU A 221 4.61 2.12 -10.72
CA LEU A 221 5.05 2.05 -9.32
C LEU A 221 5.15 3.47 -8.78
N VAL A 222 4.42 3.76 -7.71
CA VAL A 222 4.43 5.06 -7.03
C VAL A 222 5.13 4.89 -5.70
N LEU A 223 6.17 5.67 -5.46
CA LEU A 223 7.02 5.60 -4.27
C LEU A 223 6.97 6.92 -3.51
N TRP A 224 7.04 6.87 -2.18
CA TRP A 224 7.16 8.07 -1.36
C TRP A 224 8.08 7.87 -0.16
N ASP A 225 8.75 8.94 0.21
CA ASP A 225 9.52 9.05 1.44
C ASP A 225 8.57 8.87 2.63
N GLY A 226 8.93 8.03 3.61
CA GLY A 226 8.12 7.77 4.80
C GLY A 226 7.75 9.02 5.60
N ARG A 227 8.51 10.11 5.44
CA ARG A 227 8.25 11.43 6.06
C ARG A 227 7.19 12.25 5.33
N THR A 228 6.87 11.93 4.08
CA THR A 228 5.90 12.69 3.27
C THR A 228 4.52 12.62 3.90
N ILE A 229 3.88 13.77 4.08
CA ILE A 229 2.50 13.84 4.56
C ILE A 229 1.57 13.38 3.46
N HIS A 230 0.77 12.35 3.74
CA HIS A 230 -0.10 11.72 2.77
C HIS A 230 -1.37 11.15 3.40
N CYS A 231 -2.34 10.81 2.54
CA CYS A 231 -3.50 10.01 2.89
C CYS A 231 -4.04 9.27 1.66
N GLY A 232 -4.78 8.19 1.90
CA GLY A 232 -5.64 7.60 0.88
C GLY A 232 -6.90 8.43 0.72
N ILE A 233 -7.26 8.74 -0.51
CA ILE A 233 -8.53 9.40 -0.85
C ILE A 233 -9.39 8.45 -1.68
N GLN A 234 -10.68 8.46 -1.41
CA GLN A 234 -11.70 7.69 -2.13
C GLN A 234 -12.05 8.32 -3.49
N SER A 235 -12.77 7.57 -4.31
CA SER A 235 -13.24 8.05 -5.60
C SER A 235 -14.20 9.24 -5.45
N SER A 236 -13.98 10.27 -6.27
CA SER A 236 -14.82 11.47 -6.30
C SER A 236 -16.13 11.18 -7.04
N ILE A 237 -17.24 11.70 -6.50
CA ILE A 237 -18.55 11.69 -7.19
C ILE A 237 -18.51 12.36 -8.58
N ASN A 238 -17.51 13.20 -8.85
CA ASN A 238 -17.35 13.92 -10.11
C ASN A 238 -16.37 13.22 -11.08
N ARG A 239 -15.93 11.99 -10.80
CA ARG A 239 -15.02 11.28 -11.71
C ARG A 239 -15.71 10.95 -13.02
N TRP A 240 -14.95 10.97 -14.11
CA TRP A 240 -15.51 10.92 -15.46
C TRP A 240 -15.97 9.53 -15.92
N LYS A 241 -15.37 8.47 -15.39
CA LYS A 241 -15.78 7.07 -15.61
C LYS A 241 -15.60 6.22 -14.36
N PRO A 242 -16.42 5.17 -14.18
CA PRO A 242 -16.15 4.10 -13.24
C PRO A 242 -14.79 3.46 -13.49
N ASN A 243 -14.07 3.15 -12.40
CA ASN A 243 -12.80 2.45 -12.45
C ASN A 243 -12.61 1.59 -11.20
N ILE A 244 -11.99 0.42 -11.37
CA ILE A 244 -11.62 -0.48 -10.27
C ILE A 244 -10.23 -0.11 -9.78
N ARG A 245 -10.09 0.18 -8.49
CA ARG A 245 -8.78 0.29 -7.85
C ARG A 245 -8.27 -1.12 -7.54
N CYS A 246 -7.08 -1.45 -8.04
CA CYS A 246 -6.40 -2.71 -7.79
C CYS A 246 -4.92 -2.41 -7.56
N ILE A 247 -4.55 -2.26 -6.28
CA ILE A 247 -3.24 -1.81 -5.87
C ILE A 247 -2.64 -2.74 -4.80
N ASN A 248 -1.33 -2.95 -4.87
CA ASN A 248 -0.54 -3.67 -3.87
C ASN A 248 0.44 -2.71 -3.18
N TYR A 249 0.42 -2.66 -1.84
CA TYR A 249 1.37 -1.90 -1.05
C TYR A 249 2.69 -2.66 -0.89
N LEU A 250 3.79 -1.97 -1.16
CA LEU A 250 5.11 -2.55 -1.26
C LEU A 250 6.12 -1.66 -0.54
N CYS A 251 6.92 -2.26 0.33
CA CYS A 251 8.07 -1.61 0.95
C CYS A 251 9.17 -2.65 1.08
N TYR A 252 10.42 -2.23 0.93
CA TYR A 252 11.57 -3.10 1.07
C TYR A 252 12.66 -2.39 1.84
N LEU A 253 13.36 -3.13 2.69
CA LEU A 253 14.51 -2.66 3.43
C LEU A 253 15.64 -3.70 3.36
N PRO A 254 16.91 -3.29 3.45
CA PRO A 254 18.02 -4.21 3.58
C PRO A 254 17.82 -5.11 4.79
N ARG A 255 18.05 -6.41 4.59
CA ARG A 255 18.05 -7.44 5.63
C ARG A 255 18.99 -7.10 6.78
N SER A 256 20.08 -6.39 6.51
CA SER A 256 21.03 -5.88 7.52
C SER A 256 20.43 -4.89 8.52
N GLN A 257 19.25 -4.33 8.23
CA GLN A 257 18.48 -3.47 9.15
C GLN A 257 17.51 -4.26 10.04
N SER A 258 17.44 -5.59 9.88
CA SER A 258 16.64 -6.47 10.75
C SER A 258 17.54 -7.24 11.72
N ASN A 259 16.93 -7.95 12.66
CA ASN A 259 17.60 -8.86 13.58
C ASN A 259 17.00 -10.27 13.48
N GLU A 260 17.65 -11.26 14.10
CA GLU A 260 17.24 -12.68 14.01
C GLU A 260 15.80 -12.90 14.51
N GLU A 261 15.41 -12.25 15.61
CA GLU A 261 14.06 -12.31 16.15
C GLU A 261 13.02 -11.85 15.11
N ASN A 262 13.23 -10.70 14.47
CA ASN A 262 12.33 -10.19 13.45
C ASN A 262 12.33 -11.06 12.19
N ILE A 263 13.46 -11.67 11.82
CA ILE A 263 13.50 -12.62 10.70
C ILE A 263 12.65 -13.85 11.01
N LEU A 264 12.72 -14.40 12.24
CA LEU A 264 11.90 -15.52 12.67
C LEU A 264 10.41 -15.15 12.70
N LEU A 265 10.06 -13.98 13.25
CA LEU A 265 8.69 -13.46 13.22
C LEU A 265 8.17 -13.27 11.79
N LYS A 266 9.04 -12.86 10.88
CA LYS A 266 8.72 -12.71 9.46
C LYS A 266 8.42 -14.05 8.81
N GLN A 267 9.26 -15.05 9.04
CA GLN A 267 9.03 -16.40 8.55
C GLN A 267 7.72 -16.98 9.11
N GLN A 268 7.46 -16.76 10.40
CA GLN A 268 6.21 -17.15 11.05
C GLN A 268 5.00 -16.47 10.40
N ALA A 269 5.07 -15.16 10.13
CA ALA A 269 4.01 -14.43 9.44
C ALA A 269 3.66 -15.04 8.07
N LEU A 270 4.67 -15.49 7.31
CA LEU A 270 4.42 -16.22 6.06
C LEU A 270 3.75 -17.58 6.29
N LEU A 271 4.25 -18.38 7.23
CA LEU A 271 3.71 -19.71 7.51
C LEU A 271 2.26 -19.64 8.00
N ASP A 272 1.93 -18.61 8.76
CA ASP A 272 0.61 -18.34 9.33
C ASP A 272 -0.32 -17.53 8.42
N LEU A 273 0.19 -17.11 7.25
CA LEU A 273 -0.46 -16.24 6.26
C LEU A 273 -0.99 -14.94 6.89
N GLN A 274 -0.23 -14.34 7.81
CA GLN A 274 -0.65 -13.17 8.56
C GLN A 274 0.00 -11.89 8.05
N THR A 275 -0.84 -10.95 7.60
CA THR A 275 -0.44 -9.59 7.21
C THR A 275 0.34 -8.90 8.33
N THR A 276 1.36 -8.13 7.95
CA THR A 276 2.15 -7.29 8.87
C THR A 276 2.00 -5.82 8.49
N THR A 277 2.55 -4.91 9.29
CA THR A 277 2.70 -3.51 8.88
C THR A 277 3.56 -3.36 7.63
N HIS A 278 3.61 -2.13 7.10
CA HIS A 278 4.47 -1.73 5.99
C HIS A 278 5.98 -1.90 6.26
N ASN A 279 6.42 -2.15 7.51
CA ASN A 279 7.84 -2.24 7.86
C ASN A 279 8.38 -3.67 7.60
N PRO A 280 9.36 -3.86 6.69
CA PRO A 280 9.90 -5.18 6.37
C PRO A 280 10.82 -5.79 7.42
N CYS A 281 11.42 -4.96 8.28
CA CYS A 281 12.50 -5.34 9.20
C CYS A 281 12.08 -5.35 10.67
N ILE A 282 11.00 -4.65 11.03
CA ILE A 282 10.41 -4.64 12.38
C ILE A 282 9.00 -5.20 12.27
N ILE A 283 8.83 -6.48 12.58
CA ILE A 283 7.61 -7.23 12.33
C ILE A 283 6.57 -6.91 13.40
N ARG A 284 5.45 -6.36 12.95
CA ARG A 284 4.25 -6.14 13.75
C ARG A 284 3.07 -6.76 13.01
N PHE A 285 2.44 -7.74 13.62
CA PHE A 285 1.27 -8.40 13.07
C PHE A 285 0.07 -7.47 13.04
N LYS A 286 -0.69 -7.53 11.95
CA LYS A 286 -2.02 -6.94 11.87
C LYS A 286 -3.06 -7.91 12.41
N SER A 287 -4.21 -7.37 12.81
CA SER A 287 -5.38 -8.19 13.12
C SER A 287 -5.77 -9.02 11.90
N ARG A 288 -6.23 -10.25 12.14
CA ARG A 288 -6.68 -11.15 11.06
C ARG A 288 -8.03 -10.75 10.49
N THR A 289 -8.87 -10.13 11.31
CA THR A 289 -10.22 -9.70 10.98
C THR A 289 -10.41 -8.23 11.39
N PRO A 290 -11.34 -7.49 10.75
CA PRO A 290 -11.73 -6.16 11.20
C PRO A 290 -12.56 -6.19 12.50
N TYR A 291 -12.96 -7.38 12.97
CA TYR A 291 -13.87 -7.57 14.07
C TYR A 291 -13.14 -8.14 15.29
N LEU A 292 -12.88 -7.30 16.29
CA LEU A 292 -12.07 -7.64 17.46
C LEU A 292 -12.61 -8.86 18.27
N GLU A 293 -13.90 -9.17 18.14
CA GLU A 293 -14.55 -10.29 18.85
C GLU A 293 -14.40 -11.63 18.11
N ILE A 294 -13.98 -11.62 16.84
CA ILE A 294 -13.88 -12.81 16.00
C ILE A 294 -12.45 -13.35 16.06
N GLN A 295 -12.30 -14.53 16.66
CA GLN A 295 -11.01 -15.21 16.79
C GLN A 295 -10.71 -16.18 15.64
N ASP A 296 -11.73 -16.66 14.93
CA ASP A 296 -11.60 -17.64 13.87
C ASP A 296 -12.17 -17.11 12.55
N GLU A 297 -11.27 -16.69 11.66
CA GLU A 297 -11.58 -16.17 10.33
C GLU A 297 -12.27 -17.20 9.42
N SER A 298 -12.10 -18.50 9.69
CA SER A 298 -12.71 -19.57 8.87
C SER A 298 -14.22 -19.69 9.03
N GLN A 299 -14.80 -19.00 10.01
CA GLN A 299 -16.25 -18.87 10.15
C GLN A 299 -16.84 -17.82 9.20
N PHE A 300 -16.00 -16.98 8.61
CA PHE A 300 -16.41 -15.86 7.77
C PHE A 300 -15.94 -16.02 6.34
N ILE A 301 -14.71 -16.50 6.13
CA ILE A 301 -14.14 -16.65 4.81
C ILE A 301 -13.56 -18.04 4.58
N LYS A 302 -13.49 -18.44 3.30
CA LYS A 302 -12.73 -19.62 2.90
C LYS A 302 -11.23 -19.35 3.01
N LYS A 303 -10.50 -20.24 3.68
CA LYS A 303 -9.03 -20.13 3.84
C LYS A 303 -8.34 -20.12 2.48
N ILE A 304 -7.37 -19.24 2.30
CA ILE A 304 -6.55 -19.19 1.07
C ILE A 304 -5.46 -20.26 1.08
N ASN A 305 -5.00 -20.63 -0.12
CA ASN A 305 -3.82 -21.47 -0.27
C ASN A 305 -2.54 -20.65 -0.03
N PRO A 306 -1.45 -21.27 0.46
CA PRO A 306 -0.15 -20.63 0.50
C PRO A 306 0.30 -20.13 -0.89
N PRO A 307 0.95 -18.96 -0.97
CA PRO A 307 1.40 -18.40 -2.22
C PRO A 307 2.59 -19.18 -2.79
N TYR A 308 2.68 -19.24 -4.12
CA TYR A 308 3.87 -19.72 -4.81
C TYR A 308 5.01 -18.70 -4.71
N LEU A 309 6.14 -19.13 -4.14
CA LEU A 309 7.35 -18.33 -4.01
C LEU A 309 8.48 -18.83 -4.90
N THR A 310 9.01 -17.91 -5.70
CA THR A 310 10.30 -18.05 -6.36
C THR A 310 11.44 -18.07 -5.33
N ASP A 311 12.66 -18.42 -5.74
CA ASP A 311 13.81 -18.34 -4.84
C ASP A 311 14.10 -16.91 -4.37
N LEU A 312 13.81 -15.91 -5.20
CA LEU A 312 13.84 -14.51 -4.78
C LEU A 312 12.76 -14.24 -3.72
N GLY A 313 11.53 -14.69 -3.95
CA GLY A 313 10.41 -14.55 -3.01
C GLY A 313 10.71 -15.15 -1.63
N LYS A 314 11.34 -16.33 -1.58
CA LYS A 314 11.78 -16.96 -0.32
C LYS A 314 12.78 -16.07 0.44
N LYS A 315 13.78 -15.52 -0.25
CA LYS A 315 14.77 -14.62 0.36
C LYS A 315 14.14 -13.32 0.84
N LEU A 316 13.21 -12.74 0.08
CA LEU A 316 12.45 -11.55 0.49
C LEU A 316 11.54 -11.83 1.70
N ALA A 317 11.09 -13.07 1.86
CA ALA A 317 10.31 -13.55 3.00
C ALA A 317 11.15 -13.83 4.26
N GLY A 318 12.48 -13.75 4.17
CA GLY A 318 13.38 -13.98 5.30
C GLY A 318 14.04 -15.35 5.34
N PHE A 319 13.76 -16.25 4.39
CA PHE A 319 14.43 -17.55 4.27
C PHE A 319 15.83 -17.45 3.66
#